data_AF-A0A954KP02-F1
#
_entry.id   AF-A0A954KP02-F1
#
_cell.length_a   1.000
_cell.length_b   1.000
_cell.length_c   1.000
_cell.angle_alpha   90.00
_cell.angle_beta   90.00
_cell.angle_gamma   90.00
#
_symmetry.space_group_name_H-M   'P 1'
#
loop_
_entity.id
_entity.type
_entity.pdbx_description
1 polymer ?
#
loop_
_entity_poly.entity_id
_entity_poly.type
_entity_poly.pdbx_seq_one_letter_code
_entity_poly.pdbx_strand_id
1 'polypeptide(L)'
;MTRNGYLLNAAQHAAIHSTQNETDMRSGLAAGTIGRLTWVVDANMVITLGGDPRATVFSTPNMILLMERSAREALRPFLETGEETVGVDVNIRHIGAAGIGSTVHGVAKVTAVEGRRIRFDVQAYCGERLIGEGTHVRAVVQVDRIVENIVKLSAADRGDDKQLRAMSLTANMGSLPQLKTIQVNIQNRIATVMLNRPASLNAVNVQMTHELGSVVSWLLGHPKDVRVVLLTGAGRAFCAGDDVKELRSLSMEAARSLSHLQAETYLAFERLPQPVIALVNGDAFGAGCVAAYSADLRLATHSARFGMPEILLGWPPGYGIAQLTSLVGKSRALEMCMMGQPISSAKAMEWGLVNEVVAEVSLLQRGFELAERLLAMPADALRETKRLVHLDEGSQPKVAYRADTDAYIRCLELPDAQEGLAAFAAKRPADFKGE
;
A
#
# COMPACT_ATOMS: atom_id res chain seq x y z
N MET A 1 -21.99 -29.00 -51.65
CA MET A 1 -20.55 -28.89 -51.38
C MET A 1 -20.38 -28.38 -49.95
N THR A 2 -19.74 -29.21 -49.08
CA THR A 2 -19.09 -28.90 -47.77
C THR A 2 -19.88 -28.05 -46.74
N ARG A 3 -20.34 -28.46 -45.55
CA ARG A 3 -19.87 -29.41 -44.50
C ARG A 3 -18.37 -29.36 -44.19
N ASN A 4 -17.99 -28.60 -43.15
CA ASN A 4 -17.10 -28.98 -42.04
C ASN A 4 -16.58 -27.74 -41.27
N GLY A 5 -16.46 -27.84 -39.94
CA GLY A 5 -15.39 -27.13 -39.24
C GLY A 5 -15.69 -26.29 -38.00
N TYR A 6 -16.67 -26.61 -37.14
CA TYR A 6 -16.68 -26.12 -35.74
C TYR A 6 -16.91 -27.28 -34.76
N LEU A 7 -16.00 -28.23 -34.79
CA LEU A 7 -15.78 -29.23 -33.73
C LEU A 7 -14.26 -29.37 -33.60
N LEU A 8 -13.65 -28.49 -32.81
CA LEU A 8 -12.27 -28.63 -32.36
C LEU A 8 -12.26 -28.58 -30.82
N ASN A 9 -12.22 -29.79 -30.26
CA ASN A 9 -11.61 -30.21 -29.00
C ASN A 9 -11.97 -29.49 -27.69
N ALA A 10 -13.09 -29.91 -27.10
CA ALA A 10 -13.30 -29.93 -25.64
C ALA A 10 -12.30 -30.85 -24.87
N ALA A 11 -11.34 -31.47 -25.56
CA ALA A 11 -10.32 -32.35 -24.99
C ALA A 11 -8.95 -31.67 -24.76
N GLN A 12 -8.75 -30.40 -25.16
CA GLN A 12 -7.46 -29.70 -25.01
C GLN A 12 -7.38 -28.73 -23.82
N HIS A 13 -8.47 -28.51 -23.07
CA HIS A 13 -8.42 -27.80 -21.79
C HIS A 13 -8.19 -28.72 -20.57
N ALA A 14 -8.05 -30.03 -20.79
CA ALA A 14 -7.92 -31.03 -19.72
C ALA A 14 -6.49 -31.58 -19.53
N ALA A 15 -5.47 -31.01 -20.18
CA ALA A 15 -4.13 -31.60 -20.21
C ALA A 15 -3.00 -30.60 -19.95
N ILE A 16 -3.07 -29.86 -18.84
CA ILE A 16 -1.89 -29.27 -18.21
C ILE A 16 -2.09 -29.39 -16.69
N HIS A 17 -1.72 -30.55 -16.13
CA HIS A 17 -1.25 -30.78 -14.76
C HIS A 17 -1.40 -32.26 -14.39
N SER A 18 -0.53 -33.09 -14.96
CA SER A 18 -0.12 -34.34 -14.33
C SER A 18 1.40 -34.38 -14.34
N THR A 19 2.00 -34.09 -13.20
CA THR A 19 3.30 -34.62 -12.76
C THR A 19 3.55 -34.14 -11.33
N GLN A 20 3.91 -35.12 -10.50
CA GLN A 20 3.83 -35.15 -9.05
C GLN A 20 4.78 -34.19 -8.33
N ASN A 21 4.27 -33.61 -7.23
CA ASN A 21 4.86 -33.65 -5.90
C ASN A 21 3.77 -33.18 -4.92
N GLU A 22 2.84 -34.08 -4.63
CA GLU A 22 1.81 -33.91 -3.59
C GLU A 22 2.41 -34.37 -2.27
N THR A 23 3.14 -33.49 -1.60
CA THR A 23 3.39 -33.67 -0.16
C THR A 23 2.11 -33.33 0.57
N ASP A 24 1.60 -34.30 1.33
CA ASP A 24 0.41 -34.19 2.18
C ASP A 24 0.52 -32.97 3.09
N MET A 25 -0.62 -32.30 3.32
CA MET A 25 -0.70 -31.24 4.33
C MET A 25 -0.38 -31.81 5.72
N ARG A 26 -0.04 -30.93 6.66
CA ARG A 26 0.07 -31.26 8.09
C ARG A 26 -1.10 -32.15 8.53
N SER A 27 -0.79 -33.31 9.10
CA SER A 27 -1.79 -34.28 9.56
C SER A 27 -2.72 -33.64 10.60
N GLY A 28 -4.02 -33.58 10.32
CA GLY A 28 -5.03 -33.13 11.28
C GLY A 28 -6.23 -32.39 10.70
N LEU A 29 -6.18 -31.90 9.45
CA LEU A 29 -7.36 -31.32 8.82
C LEU A 29 -8.37 -32.41 8.48
N ALA A 30 -9.58 -32.31 9.03
CA ALA A 30 -10.64 -33.27 8.80
C ALA A 30 -11.95 -32.60 8.37
N ALA A 31 -12.82 -33.36 7.71
CA ALA A 31 -14.20 -32.97 7.49
C ALA A 31 -14.86 -32.60 8.83
N GLY A 32 -15.63 -31.51 8.83
CA GLY A 32 -16.23 -30.93 10.03
C GLY A 32 -15.41 -29.84 10.69
N THR A 33 -14.17 -29.56 10.26
CA THR A 33 -13.40 -28.38 10.70
C THR A 33 -14.16 -27.11 10.35
N ILE A 34 -14.25 -26.15 11.29
CA ILE A 34 -15.03 -24.92 11.13
C ILE A 34 -14.13 -23.70 11.28
N GLY A 35 -14.16 -22.82 10.28
CA GLY A 35 -13.67 -21.45 10.37
C GLY A 35 -14.81 -20.47 10.56
N ARG A 36 -14.57 -19.43 11.36
CA ARG A 36 -15.54 -18.36 11.61
C ARG A 36 -14.88 -17.01 11.48
N LEU A 37 -15.59 -16.05 10.91
CA LEU A 37 -15.16 -14.66 10.86
C LEU A 37 -16.35 -13.75 11.16
N THR A 38 -16.11 -12.66 11.88
CA THR A 38 -17.15 -11.71 12.27
C THR A 38 -16.76 -10.31 11.83
N TRP A 39 -17.68 -9.59 11.19
CA TRP A 39 -17.52 -8.20 10.82
C TRP A 39 -18.67 -7.35 11.33
N VAL A 40 -18.37 -6.06 11.55
CA VAL A 40 -19.39 -5.02 11.68
C VAL A 40 -19.55 -4.36 10.32
N VAL A 41 -20.77 -4.32 9.81
CA VAL A 41 -21.06 -3.76 8.48
C VAL A 41 -20.87 -2.24 8.52
N ASP A 42 -19.98 -1.71 7.69
CA ASP A 42 -19.78 -0.26 7.53
C ASP A 42 -20.33 0.27 6.20
N ALA A 43 -20.18 1.58 5.99
CA ALA A 43 -20.69 2.27 4.80
C ALA A 43 -20.03 1.82 3.48
N ASN A 44 -18.81 1.25 3.52
CA ASN A 44 -18.11 0.72 2.35
C ASN A 44 -18.53 -0.73 2.03
N MET A 45 -19.26 -1.38 2.93
CA MET A 45 -19.68 -2.77 2.77
C MET A 45 -21.09 -2.94 2.19
N VAL A 46 -21.82 -1.84 2.02
CA VAL A 46 -23.22 -1.86 1.60
C VAL A 46 -23.40 -1.30 0.19
N ILE A 47 -24.47 -1.75 -0.47
CA ILE A 47 -25.03 -1.10 -1.65
C ILE A 47 -26.28 -0.34 -1.26
N THR A 48 -26.52 0.81 -1.90
CA THR A 48 -27.74 1.59 -1.73
C THR A 48 -28.72 1.22 -2.84
N LEU A 49 -29.87 0.66 -2.47
CA LEU A 49 -30.88 0.24 -3.43
C LEU A 49 -31.78 1.43 -3.83
N GLY A 50 -31.96 1.64 -5.13
CA GLY A 50 -32.83 2.69 -5.66
C GLY A 50 -32.43 4.13 -5.29
N GLY A 51 -31.21 4.35 -4.80
CA GLY A 51 -30.73 5.66 -4.35
C GLY A 51 -31.30 6.15 -3.02
N ASP A 52 -32.09 5.34 -2.30
CA ASP A 52 -32.58 5.70 -0.96
C ASP A 52 -31.51 5.35 0.09
N PRO A 53 -30.91 6.33 0.79
CA PRO A 53 -29.83 6.09 1.74
C PRO A 53 -30.25 5.26 2.96
N ARG A 54 -31.55 5.04 3.16
CA ARG A 54 -32.09 4.14 4.20
C ARG A 54 -32.15 2.69 3.73
N ALA A 55 -32.14 2.45 2.43
CA ALA A 55 -32.21 1.14 1.81
C ALA A 55 -30.80 0.59 1.51
N THR A 56 -29.98 0.47 2.56
CA THR A 56 -28.63 -0.10 2.46
C THR A 56 -28.61 -1.59 2.77
N VAL A 57 -27.91 -2.36 1.93
CA VAL A 57 -27.81 -3.81 2.06
C VAL A 57 -26.35 -4.24 1.96
N PHE A 58 -25.90 -5.06 2.91
CA PHE A 58 -24.59 -5.71 2.88
C PHE A 58 -24.39 -6.40 1.53
N SER A 59 -23.38 -5.97 0.79
CA SER A 59 -23.28 -6.28 -0.63
C SER A 59 -22.90 -7.74 -0.85
N THR A 60 -23.40 -8.33 -1.95
CA THR A 60 -23.04 -9.70 -2.35
C THR A 60 -21.53 -9.92 -2.42
N PRO A 61 -20.72 -9.01 -2.99
CA PRO A 61 -19.26 -9.16 -2.97
C PRO A 61 -18.65 -9.26 -1.56
N ASN A 62 -19.09 -8.42 -0.61
CA ASN A 62 -18.59 -8.49 0.76
C ASN A 62 -19.07 -9.75 1.49
N MET A 63 -20.28 -10.23 1.18
CA MET A 63 -20.78 -11.50 1.69
C MET A 63 -19.95 -12.69 1.22
N ILE A 64 -19.59 -12.72 -0.08
CA ILE A 64 -18.68 -13.71 -0.65
C ILE A 64 -17.33 -13.62 0.07
N LEU A 65 -16.77 -12.42 0.24
CA LEU A 65 -15.47 -12.22 0.88
C LEU A 65 -15.46 -12.66 2.35
N LEU A 66 -16.54 -12.42 3.10
CA LEU A 66 -16.71 -12.86 4.48
C LEU A 66 -16.67 -14.40 4.57
N MET A 67 -17.44 -15.08 3.71
CA MET A 67 -17.47 -16.54 3.65
C MET A 67 -16.15 -17.13 3.17
N GLU A 68 -15.53 -16.51 2.16
CA GLU A 68 -14.23 -16.90 1.62
C GLU A 68 -13.14 -16.83 2.71
N ARG A 69 -13.09 -15.73 3.45
CA ARG A 69 -12.11 -15.55 4.54
C ARG A 69 -12.39 -16.47 5.71
N SER A 70 -13.66 -16.76 5.99
CA SER A 70 -14.03 -17.79 6.99
C SER A 70 -13.45 -19.16 6.61
N ALA A 71 -13.48 -19.53 5.32
CA ALA A 71 -12.86 -20.77 4.84
C ALA A 71 -11.34 -20.73 4.94
N ARG A 72 -10.70 -19.56 4.74
CA ARG A 72 -9.26 -19.40 4.96
C ARG A 72 -8.88 -19.57 6.43
N GLU A 73 -9.65 -19.01 7.36
CA GLU A 73 -9.40 -19.17 8.80
C GLU A 73 -9.53 -20.63 9.26
N ALA A 74 -10.42 -21.42 8.62
CA ALA A 74 -10.52 -22.86 8.89
C ALA A 74 -9.23 -23.62 8.56
N LEU A 75 -8.48 -23.17 7.54
CA LEU A 75 -7.28 -23.84 7.05
C LEU A 75 -5.99 -23.35 7.71
N ARG A 76 -5.97 -22.09 8.18
CA ARG A 76 -4.77 -21.42 8.68
C ARG A 76 -3.94 -22.23 9.68
N PRO A 77 -4.52 -22.99 10.64
CA PRO A 77 -3.73 -23.79 11.59
C PRO A 77 -3.00 -24.98 10.94
N PHE A 78 -3.41 -25.39 9.74
CA PHE A 78 -2.96 -26.60 9.05
C PHE A 78 -1.99 -26.30 7.89
N LEU A 79 -1.73 -25.02 7.61
CA LEU A 79 -0.78 -24.61 6.57
C LEU A 79 0.66 -24.71 7.07
N GLU A 80 1.56 -25.19 6.22
CA GLU A 80 3.00 -25.17 6.48
C GLU A 80 3.63 -23.82 6.16
N THR A 81 4.87 -23.61 6.60
CA THR A 81 5.61 -22.38 6.27
C THR A 81 5.83 -22.30 4.76
N GLY A 82 5.44 -21.18 4.15
CA GLY A 82 5.50 -21.00 2.70
C GLY A 82 4.23 -21.44 1.96
N GLU A 83 3.23 -21.98 2.67
CA GLU A 83 1.93 -22.34 2.11
C GLU A 83 0.89 -21.25 2.31
N GLU A 84 0.06 -21.04 1.29
CA GLU A 84 -1.14 -20.21 1.35
C GLU A 84 -2.31 -20.93 0.66
N THR A 85 -3.52 -20.38 0.80
CA THR A 85 -4.69 -20.94 0.09
C THR A 85 -5.33 -19.92 -0.84
N VAL A 86 -5.79 -20.39 -1.99
CA VAL A 86 -6.50 -19.59 -2.99
C VAL A 86 -7.88 -20.18 -3.24
N GLY A 87 -8.89 -19.34 -3.40
CA GLY A 87 -10.22 -19.79 -3.86
C GLY A 87 -10.14 -20.23 -5.32
N VAL A 88 -10.71 -21.39 -5.65
CA VAL A 88 -10.73 -21.92 -7.02
C VAL A 88 -12.14 -22.13 -7.55
N ASP A 89 -13.14 -22.20 -6.67
CA ASP A 89 -14.56 -22.29 -7.03
C ASP A 89 -15.39 -21.68 -5.89
N VAL A 90 -16.34 -20.82 -6.23
CA VAL A 90 -17.20 -20.08 -5.32
C VAL A 90 -18.62 -20.10 -5.88
N ASN A 91 -19.58 -20.64 -5.15
CA ASN A 91 -20.99 -20.59 -5.52
C ASN A 91 -21.84 -20.15 -4.33
N ILE A 92 -22.33 -18.91 -4.37
CA ILE A 92 -22.99 -18.26 -3.22
C ILE A 92 -24.35 -17.71 -3.65
N ARG A 93 -25.37 -17.97 -2.83
CA ARG A 93 -26.68 -17.33 -2.90
C ARG A 93 -26.81 -16.30 -1.78
N HIS A 94 -27.17 -15.09 -2.15
CA HIS A 94 -27.50 -14.02 -1.22
C HIS A 94 -29.02 -14.07 -0.98
N ILE A 95 -29.42 -14.37 0.25
CA ILE A 95 -30.82 -14.68 0.60
C ILE A 95 -31.46 -13.67 1.56
N GLY A 96 -30.67 -12.79 2.19
CA GLY A 96 -31.22 -11.80 3.12
C GLY A 96 -30.32 -10.58 3.30
N ALA A 97 -30.91 -9.46 3.68
CA ALA A 97 -30.18 -8.20 3.86
C ALA A 97 -29.53 -8.07 5.26
N ALA A 98 -28.47 -7.28 5.38
CA ALA A 98 -27.97 -6.74 6.64
C ALA A 98 -27.61 -5.25 6.44
N GLY A 99 -27.92 -4.41 7.43
CA GLY A 99 -27.70 -2.95 7.33
C GLY A 99 -26.38 -2.51 7.96
N ILE A 100 -26.01 -1.24 7.75
CA ILE A 100 -24.88 -0.61 8.43
C ILE A 100 -25.02 -0.75 9.95
N GLY A 101 -23.91 -1.03 10.65
CA GLY A 101 -23.84 -1.27 12.09
C GLY A 101 -24.25 -2.68 12.51
N SER A 102 -24.82 -3.49 11.61
CA SER A 102 -25.13 -4.89 11.91
C SER A 102 -23.86 -5.70 12.08
N THR A 103 -23.89 -6.66 13.00
CA THR A 103 -22.84 -7.68 13.10
C THR A 103 -23.19 -8.85 12.20
N VAL A 104 -22.29 -9.18 11.28
CA VAL A 104 -22.41 -10.32 10.36
C VAL A 104 -21.33 -11.35 10.63
N HIS A 105 -21.68 -12.62 10.55
CA HIS A 105 -20.79 -13.74 10.85
C HIS A 105 -20.75 -14.70 9.66
N GLY A 106 -19.55 -14.95 9.14
CA GLY A 106 -19.27 -16.00 8.18
C GLY A 106 -18.90 -17.30 8.90
N VAL A 107 -19.38 -18.41 8.36
CA VAL A 107 -19.07 -19.77 8.82
C VAL A 107 -18.68 -20.59 7.60
N ALA A 108 -17.55 -21.27 7.68
CA ALA A 108 -17.11 -22.19 6.64
C ALA A 108 -16.80 -23.54 7.29
N LYS A 109 -17.49 -24.58 6.84
CA LYS A 109 -17.34 -25.95 7.35
C LYS A 109 -16.70 -26.81 6.26
N VAL A 110 -15.57 -27.43 6.57
CA VAL A 110 -14.92 -28.38 5.66
C VAL A 110 -15.83 -29.58 5.43
N THR A 111 -16.16 -29.86 4.18
CA THR A 111 -16.98 -31.02 3.79
C THR A 111 -16.13 -32.15 3.23
N ALA A 112 -15.04 -31.83 2.53
CA ALA A 112 -14.10 -32.81 1.98
C ALA A 112 -12.68 -32.24 1.91
N VAL A 113 -11.70 -33.11 2.09
CA VAL A 113 -10.26 -32.83 1.90
C VAL A 113 -9.75 -33.81 0.84
N GLU A 114 -9.40 -33.29 -0.32
CA GLU A 114 -8.91 -34.07 -1.47
C GLU A 114 -7.50 -33.60 -1.83
N GLY A 115 -6.51 -34.18 -1.14
CA GLY A 115 -5.12 -33.73 -1.21
C GLY A 115 -5.01 -32.25 -0.81
N ARG A 116 -4.59 -31.41 -1.75
CA ARG A 116 -4.43 -29.95 -1.56
C ARG A 116 -5.68 -29.14 -1.91
N ARG A 117 -6.81 -29.79 -2.25
CA ARG A 117 -8.12 -29.13 -2.49
C ARG A 117 -9.08 -29.41 -1.36
N ILE A 118 -9.67 -28.36 -0.80
CA ILE A 118 -10.56 -28.43 0.33
C ILE A 118 -11.91 -27.83 -0.05
N ARG A 119 -12.97 -28.60 0.13
CA ARG A 119 -14.35 -28.16 -0.11
C ARG A 119 -14.99 -27.71 1.19
N PHE A 120 -15.85 -26.71 1.08
CA PHE A 120 -16.56 -26.10 2.18
C PHE A 120 -18.04 -25.93 1.86
N ASP A 121 -18.87 -26.13 2.87
CA ASP A 121 -20.16 -25.45 2.96
C ASP A 121 -19.93 -24.12 3.66
N VAL A 122 -20.44 -23.04 3.07
CA VAL A 122 -20.25 -21.68 3.59
C VAL A 122 -21.58 -20.98 3.80
N GLN A 123 -21.67 -20.25 4.91
CA GLN A 123 -22.88 -19.54 5.33
C GLN A 123 -22.51 -18.19 5.91
N ALA A 124 -23.42 -17.22 5.80
CA ALA A 124 -23.32 -15.91 6.40
C ALA A 124 -24.60 -15.60 7.16
N TYR A 125 -24.44 -15.03 8.34
CA TYR A 125 -25.51 -14.70 9.26
C TYR A 125 -25.47 -13.23 9.66
N CYS A 126 -26.62 -12.64 9.95
CA CYS A 126 -26.76 -11.36 10.65
C CYS A 126 -27.51 -11.65 11.96
N GLY A 127 -26.80 -11.63 13.10
CA GLY A 127 -27.29 -12.29 14.32
C GLY A 127 -27.55 -13.77 14.05
N GLU A 128 -28.75 -14.26 14.32
CA GLU A 128 -29.16 -15.65 14.05
C GLU A 128 -29.75 -15.86 12.64
N ARG A 129 -30.04 -14.78 11.90
CA ARG A 129 -30.70 -14.88 10.60
C ARG A 129 -29.69 -15.20 9.50
N LEU A 130 -29.94 -16.28 8.75
CA LEU A 130 -29.16 -16.62 7.56
C LEU A 130 -29.39 -15.56 6.47
N ILE A 131 -28.29 -14.97 5.98
CA ILE A 131 -28.28 -13.92 4.93
C ILE A 131 -27.59 -14.39 3.66
N GLY A 132 -26.78 -15.43 3.71
CA GLY A 132 -26.21 -16.08 2.53
C GLY A 132 -25.79 -17.51 2.80
N GLU A 133 -25.74 -18.31 1.74
CA GLU A 133 -25.32 -19.71 1.80
C GLU A 133 -24.72 -20.16 0.46
N GLY A 134 -23.84 -21.16 0.51
CA GLY A 134 -23.17 -21.62 -0.69
C GLY A 134 -22.14 -22.71 -0.46
N THR A 135 -21.36 -22.97 -1.50
CA THR A 135 -20.20 -23.86 -1.48
C THR A 135 -18.95 -23.10 -1.89
N HIS A 136 -17.81 -23.51 -1.34
CA HIS A 136 -16.51 -22.93 -1.67
C HIS A 136 -15.45 -24.02 -1.81
N VAL A 137 -14.48 -23.80 -2.68
CA VAL A 137 -13.31 -24.67 -2.81
C VAL A 137 -12.04 -23.84 -2.72
N ARG A 138 -11.13 -24.25 -1.83
CA ARG A 138 -9.80 -23.66 -1.71
C ARG A 138 -8.73 -24.67 -2.10
N ALA A 139 -7.72 -24.22 -2.83
CA ALA A 139 -6.53 -24.99 -3.12
C ALA A 139 -5.35 -24.45 -2.29
N VAL A 140 -4.55 -25.34 -1.72
CA VAL A 140 -3.32 -24.98 -1.01
C VAL A 140 -2.17 -24.90 -1.99
N VAL A 141 -1.51 -23.75 -2.03
CA VAL A 141 -0.45 -23.39 -2.97
C VAL A 141 0.84 -23.07 -2.23
N GLN A 142 1.97 -23.36 -2.88
CA GLN A 142 3.29 -22.94 -2.43
C GLN A 142 3.56 -21.53 -2.93
N VAL A 143 3.82 -20.59 -2.03
CA VAL A 143 4.00 -19.16 -2.36
C VAL A 143 5.15 -18.98 -3.35
N ASP A 144 6.29 -19.65 -3.13
CA ASP A 144 7.46 -19.54 -4.00
C ASP A 144 7.17 -19.99 -5.44
N ARG A 145 6.39 -21.06 -5.60
CA ARG A 145 5.98 -21.56 -6.93
C ARG A 145 5.05 -20.57 -7.65
N ILE A 146 4.15 -19.92 -6.90
CA ILE A 146 3.30 -18.86 -7.46
C ILE A 146 4.15 -17.67 -7.89
N VAL A 147 5.12 -17.25 -7.07
CA VAL A 147 6.07 -16.17 -7.42
C VAL A 147 6.84 -16.52 -8.69
N GLU A 148 7.41 -17.72 -8.79
CA GLU A 148 8.11 -18.18 -9.99
C GLU A 148 7.22 -18.17 -11.24
N ASN A 149 5.97 -18.63 -11.11
CA ASN A 149 5.02 -18.66 -12.23
C ASN A 149 4.61 -17.26 -12.67
N ILE A 150 4.38 -16.34 -11.73
CA ILE A 150 4.10 -14.94 -12.04
C ILE A 150 5.30 -14.33 -12.76
N VAL A 151 6.53 -14.54 -12.27
CA VAL A 151 7.76 -14.06 -12.93
C VAL A 151 7.90 -14.64 -14.35
N LYS A 152 7.55 -15.91 -14.57
CA LYS A 152 7.56 -16.57 -15.89
C LYS A 152 6.47 -16.03 -16.83
N LEU A 153 5.27 -15.76 -16.33
CA LEU A 153 4.17 -15.18 -17.12
C LEU A 153 4.48 -13.72 -17.50
N SER A 154 4.92 -12.92 -16.53
CA SER A 154 5.45 -11.57 -16.78
C SER A 154 6.68 -11.57 -17.68
N ALA A 155 7.35 -12.72 -17.83
CA ALA A 155 8.46 -12.89 -18.75
C ALA A 155 8.05 -13.24 -20.19
N ALA A 156 6.91 -13.89 -20.37
CA ALA A 156 6.36 -14.33 -21.65
C ALA A 156 5.47 -13.26 -22.32
N ASP A 157 4.79 -12.42 -21.54
CA ASP A 157 4.07 -11.22 -22.01
C ASP A 157 5.02 -10.07 -22.42
N ARG A 158 6.33 -10.32 -22.52
CA ARG A 158 7.35 -9.33 -22.91
C ARG A 158 7.40 -9.09 -24.42
N GLY A 159 6.24 -8.77 -25.00
CA GLY A 159 6.17 -7.82 -26.10
C GLY A 159 6.01 -6.42 -25.50
N ASP A 160 7.10 -5.67 -25.49
CA ASP A 160 7.22 -4.23 -25.17
C ASP A 160 6.85 -3.66 -23.78
N ASP A 161 6.23 -4.38 -22.85
CA ASP A 161 5.87 -3.76 -21.56
C ASP A 161 6.84 -4.07 -20.40
N LYS A 162 7.78 -3.17 -20.14
CA LYS A 162 8.77 -3.24 -19.02
C LYS A 162 8.16 -2.99 -17.63
N GLN A 163 6.84 -2.74 -17.50
CA GLN A 163 6.24 -2.12 -16.30
C GLN A 163 5.65 -3.08 -15.24
N LEU A 164 5.57 -4.39 -15.47
CA LEU A 164 5.02 -5.35 -14.50
C LEU A 164 6.09 -5.98 -13.60
N ARG A 165 6.96 -5.18 -12.98
CA ARG A 165 7.68 -5.67 -11.79
C ARG A 165 6.70 -5.61 -10.61
N ALA A 166 6.56 -6.73 -9.90
CA ALA A 166 6.05 -6.66 -8.53
C ALA A 166 6.92 -5.65 -7.79
N MET A 167 6.30 -4.66 -7.13
CA MET A 167 6.91 -3.53 -6.46
C MET A 167 7.82 -3.97 -5.31
N SER A 168 8.93 -4.63 -5.61
CA SER A 168 9.87 -5.24 -4.68
C SER A 168 11.24 -4.63 -4.92
N LEU A 169 11.55 -3.60 -4.15
CA LEU A 169 12.92 -3.20 -3.90
C LEU A 169 13.66 -4.42 -3.32
N THR A 170 14.72 -4.84 -4.00
CA THR A 170 15.56 -5.97 -3.57
C THR A 170 16.52 -5.49 -2.49
N ALA A 171 16.79 -6.30 -1.48
CA ALA A 171 17.77 -5.99 -0.45
C ALA A 171 19.19 -5.91 -1.05
N ASN A 172 19.92 -4.84 -0.73
CA ASN A 172 21.34 -4.72 -1.06
C ASN A 172 22.18 -5.10 0.16
N MET A 173 22.97 -6.17 0.03
CA MET A 173 23.88 -6.68 1.06
C MET A 173 25.28 -6.04 1.02
N GLY A 174 25.55 -5.18 0.04
CA GLY A 174 26.82 -4.47 -0.13
C GLY A 174 26.89 -3.16 0.66
N SER A 175 27.98 -2.42 0.48
CA SER A 175 28.13 -1.09 1.07
C SER A 175 27.14 -0.09 0.48
N LEU A 176 26.73 0.89 1.29
CA LEU A 176 25.92 2.02 0.82
C LEU A 176 26.71 2.78 -0.27
N PRO A 177 26.13 3.06 -1.45
CA PRO A 177 26.82 3.80 -2.50
C PRO A 177 27.09 5.25 -2.07
N GLN A 178 27.99 5.92 -2.78
CA GLN A 178 28.22 7.34 -2.57
C GLN A 178 26.97 8.14 -2.97
N LEU A 179 26.45 8.92 -2.04
CA LEU A 179 25.25 9.74 -2.20
C LEU A 179 25.66 11.22 -2.31
N LYS A 180 24.96 12.01 -3.13
CA LYS A 180 25.19 13.46 -3.24
C LYS A 180 24.05 14.28 -2.65
N THR A 181 22.83 13.77 -2.74
CA THR A 181 21.60 14.48 -2.36
C THR A 181 21.03 13.99 -1.04
N ILE A 182 21.57 12.90 -0.48
CA ILE A 182 21.19 12.34 0.83
C ILE A 182 22.45 12.10 1.65
N GLN A 183 22.37 12.36 2.96
CA GLN A 183 23.39 11.98 3.92
C GLN A 183 22.85 10.87 4.82
N VAL A 184 23.68 9.86 5.08
CA VAL A 184 23.33 8.77 6.02
C VAL A 184 24.43 8.70 7.07
N ASN A 185 24.06 8.92 8.33
CA ASN A 185 24.93 8.74 9.49
C ASN A 185 24.40 7.61 10.37
N ILE A 186 25.28 6.69 10.79
CA ILE A 186 24.90 5.56 11.63
C ILE A 186 25.63 5.66 12.95
N GLN A 187 24.86 5.71 14.04
CA GLN A 187 25.38 5.71 15.39
C GLN A 187 24.51 4.80 16.26
N ASN A 188 25.13 3.90 17.03
CA ASN A 188 24.42 3.00 17.96
C ASN A 188 23.26 2.21 17.31
N ARG A 189 23.43 1.77 16.06
CA ARG A 189 22.39 1.08 15.25
C ARG A 189 21.18 1.93 14.87
N ILE A 190 21.28 3.26 15.01
CA ILE A 190 20.31 4.24 14.52
C ILE A 190 20.88 4.86 13.25
N ALA A 191 20.17 4.74 12.14
CA ALA A 191 20.52 5.44 10.91
C ALA A 191 19.75 6.76 10.82
N THR A 192 20.46 7.89 10.75
CA THR A 192 19.88 9.19 10.40
C THR A 192 20.03 9.39 8.90
N VAL A 193 18.91 9.30 8.17
CA VAL A 193 18.79 9.57 6.74
C VAL A 193 18.32 11.02 6.59
N MET A 194 19.19 11.87 6.05
CA MET A 194 18.93 13.29 5.89
C MET A 194 18.87 13.66 4.40
N LEU A 195 17.73 14.17 3.96
CA LEU A 195 17.60 14.79 2.63
C LEU A 195 18.46 16.06 2.61
N ASN A 196 19.36 16.18 1.64
CA ASN A 196 20.41 17.19 1.64
C ASN A 196 20.46 17.97 0.32
N ARG A 197 19.37 18.66 0.00
CA ARG A 197 19.30 19.71 -1.03
C ARG A 197 18.70 20.99 -0.44
N PRO A 198 19.28 21.57 0.63
CA PRO A 198 18.64 22.67 1.39
C PRO A 198 18.39 23.93 0.55
N ALA A 199 19.24 24.20 -0.45
CA ALA A 199 19.05 25.32 -1.38
C ALA A 199 17.76 25.21 -2.23
N SER A 200 17.29 23.99 -2.45
CA SER A 200 16.02 23.68 -3.12
C SER A 200 14.94 23.22 -2.15
N LEU A 201 15.07 23.51 -0.84
CA LEU A 201 14.14 23.07 0.20
C LEU A 201 13.93 21.55 0.22
N ASN A 202 15.00 20.80 -0.09
CA ASN A 202 15.00 19.35 -0.21
C ASN A 202 13.97 18.80 -1.20
N ALA A 203 13.63 19.56 -2.25
CA ALA A 203 12.81 19.04 -3.34
C ALA A 203 13.42 17.74 -3.92
N VAL A 204 12.57 16.81 -4.33
CA VAL A 204 12.97 15.48 -4.81
C VAL A 204 13.17 15.54 -6.32
N ASN A 205 14.42 15.40 -6.75
CA ASN A 205 14.77 15.27 -8.17
C ASN A 205 15.07 13.81 -8.52
N VAL A 206 15.26 13.51 -9.80
CA VAL A 206 15.58 12.17 -10.33
C VAL A 206 16.73 11.53 -9.56
N GLN A 207 17.80 12.29 -9.31
CA GLN A 207 18.94 11.78 -8.56
C GLN A 207 18.57 11.39 -7.12
N MET A 208 17.85 12.26 -6.40
CA MET A 208 17.41 11.95 -5.04
C MET A 208 16.45 10.77 -4.99
N THR A 209 15.57 10.60 -5.98
CA THR A 209 14.71 9.42 -6.10
C THR A 209 15.53 8.13 -6.18
N HIS A 210 16.56 8.08 -7.04
CA HIS A 210 17.44 6.91 -7.14
C HIS A 210 18.28 6.68 -5.88
N GLU A 211 18.76 7.75 -5.24
CA GLU A 211 19.50 7.68 -3.99
C GLU A 211 18.60 7.18 -2.84
N LEU A 212 17.35 7.62 -2.75
CA LEU A 212 16.37 7.12 -1.79
C LEU A 212 16.13 5.61 -1.99
N GLY A 213 15.90 5.18 -3.22
CA GLY A 213 15.77 3.75 -3.54
C GLY A 213 16.99 2.93 -3.12
N SER A 214 18.19 3.48 -3.33
CA SER A 214 19.45 2.85 -2.91
C SER A 214 19.58 2.76 -1.39
N VAL A 215 19.18 3.82 -0.66
CA VAL A 215 19.18 3.85 0.81
C VAL A 215 18.20 2.83 1.37
N VAL A 216 16.97 2.77 0.85
CA VAL A 216 15.94 1.83 1.32
C VAL A 216 16.36 0.39 1.03
N SER A 217 16.86 0.11 -0.18
CA SER A 217 17.40 -1.19 -0.56
C SER A 217 18.55 -1.64 0.37
N TRP A 218 19.45 -0.71 0.70
CA TRP A 218 20.55 -0.97 1.62
C TRP A 218 20.05 -1.23 3.05
N LEU A 219 19.15 -0.41 3.58
CA LEU A 219 18.54 -0.60 4.90
C LEU A 219 17.87 -1.98 5.01
N LEU A 220 17.15 -2.41 3.97
CA LEU A 220 16.50 -3.72 3.91
C LEU A 220 17.51 -4.88 4.05
N GLY A 221 18.72 -4.74 3.51
CA GLY A 221 19.80 -5.74 3.60
C GLY A 221 20.54 -5.75 4.95
N HIS A 222 20.41 -4.70 5.76
CA HIS A 222 21.20 -4.51 6.99
C HIS A 222 20.35 -4.38 8.27
N PRO A 223 19.34 -5.25 8.51
CA PRO A 223 18.42 -5.11 9.64
C PRO A 223 19.06 -5.39 11.01
N LYS A 224 20.26 -5.98 11.04
CA LYS A 224 21.02 -6.23 12.28
C LYS A 224 21.89 -5.02 12.64
N ASP A 225 22.45 -4.35 11.63
CA ASP A 225 23.35 -3.21 11.80
C ASP A 225 22.57 -1.92 12.04
N VAL A 226 21.46 -1.75 11.33
CA VAL A 226 20.51 -0.65 11.54
C VAL A 226 19.20 -1.23 12.05
N ARG A 227 18.81 -0.76 13.23
CA ARG A 227 17.65 -1.24 13.98
C ARG A 227 16.53 -0.20 14.05
N VAL A 228 16.83 1.09 13.92
CA VAL A 228 15.86 2.20 13.84
C VAL A 228 16.36 3.22 12.80
N VAL A 229 15.44 3.83 12.07
CA VAL A 229 15.74 4.87 11.08
C VAL A 229 15.10 6.20 11.50
N LEU A 230 15.87 7.27 11.49
CA LEU A 230 15.40 8.65 11.60
C LEU A 230 15.47 9.28 10.20
N LEU A 231 14.36 9.79 9.68
CA LEU A 231 14.30 10.50 8.40
C LEU A 231 14.09 12.00 8.66
N THR A 232 14.94 12.87 8.10
CA THR A 232 14.83 14.33 8.27
C THR A 232 15.32 15.10 7.04
N GLY A 233 15.14 16.42 7.02
CA GLY A 233 15.64 17.31 5.96
C GLY A 233 16.71 18.27 6.47
N ALA A 234 17.72 18.55 5.66
CA ALA A 234 18.72 19.57 5.95
C ALA A 234 18.12 20.98 5.80
N GLY A 235 18.52 21.90 6.66
CA GLY A 235 18.10 23.30 6.60
C GLY A 235 16.66 23.52 7.09
N ARG A 236 15.96 24.48 6.47
CA ARG A 236 14.66 25.00 6.98
C ARG A 236 13.41 24.21 6.57
N ALA A 237 13.55 23.21 5.72
CA ALA A 237 12.42 22.43 5.21
C ALA A 237 12.72 20.94 5.39
N PHE A 238 11.66 20.16 5.62
CA PHE A 238 11.79 18.71 5.56
C PHE A 238 11.94 18.29 4.11
N CYS A 239 10.92 18.57 3.28
CA CYS A 239 10.93 18.33 1.84
C CYS A 239 9.78 19.09 1.16
N ALA A 240 10.11 19.88 0.13
CA ALA A 240 9.14 20.67 -0.62
C ALA A 240 8.35 19.90 -1.69
N GLY A 241 8.52 18.58 -1.80
CA GLY A 241 7.88 17.75 -2.82
C GLY A 241 8.78 17.55 -4.04
N ASP A 242 8.19 17.18 -5.17
CA ASP A 242 8.95 16.97 -6.41
C ASP A 242 9.58 18.27 -6.94
N ASP A 243 10.76 18.15 -7.55
CA ASP A 243 11.44 19.28 -8.17
C ASP A 243 10.72 19.67 -9.47
N VAL A 244 9.73 20.55 -9.36
CA VAL A 244 8.89 21.02 -10.47
C VAL A 244 9.72 21.57 -11.64
N LYS A 245 10.92 22.13 -11.38
CA LYS A 245 11.82 22.62 -12.44
C LYS A 245 12.37 21.47 -13.28
N GLU A 246 12.73 20.36 -12.63
CA GLU A 246 13.22 19.17 -13.33
C GLU A 246 12.07 18.44 -14.02
N LEU A 247 10.90 18.35 -13.38
CA LEU A 247 9.71 17.73 -13.95
C LEU A 247 9.36 18.29 -15.34
N ARG A 248 9.44 19.62 -15.51
CA ARG A 248 9.20 20.31 -16.79
C ARG A 248 10.13 19.84 -17.92
N SER A 249 11.32 19.33 -17.59
CA SER A 249 12.32 18.88 -18.56
C SER A 249 12.19 17.40 -18.94
N LEU A 250 11.32 16.64 -18.26
CA LEU A 250 11.13 15.22 -18.51
C LEU A 250 10.14 14.98 -19.66
N SER A 251 10.35 13.91 -20.42
CA SER A 251 9.29 13.35 -21.26
C SER A 251 8.19 12.73 -20.39
N MET A 252 6.98 12.57 -20.92
CA MET A 252 5.88 11.94 -20.19
C MET A 252 6.19 10.49 -19.79
N GLU A 253 6.91 9.75 -20.64
CA GLU A 253 7.39 8.40 -20.32
C GLU A 253 8.39 8.40 -19.15
N ALA A 254 9.30 9.38 -19.12
CA ALA A 254 10.26 9.54 -18.03
C ALA A 254 9.56 9.97 -16.73
N ALA A 255 8.60 10.89 -16.81
CA ALA A 255 7.80 11.32 -15.66
C ALA A 255 6.97 10.15 -15.08
N ARG A 256 6.35 9.33 -15.93
CA ARG A 256 5.63 8.12 -15.51
C ARG A 256 6.56 7.13 -14.82
N SER A 257 7.71 6.85 -15.42
CA SER A 257 8.70 5.93 -14.85
C SER A 257 9.23 6.42 -13.51
N LEU A 258 9.48 7.73 -13.39
CA LEU A 258 9.94 8.36 -12.15
C LEU A 258 8.86 8.28 -11.06
N SER A 259 7.61 8.60 -11.39
CA SER A 259 6.48 8.56 -10.46
C SER A 259 6.25 7.15 -9.90
N HIS A 260 6.32 6.12 -10.74
CA HIS A 260 6.27 4.72 -10.27
C HIS A 260 7.44 4.38 -9.33
N LEU A 261 8.67 4.78 -9.67
CA LEU A 261 9.84 4.54 -8.82
C LEU A 261 9.71 5.24 -7.46
N GLN A 262 9.17 6.45 -7.43
CA GLN A 262 8.88 7.18 -6.18
C GLN A 262 7.83 6.46 -5.35
N ALA A 263 6.71 6.06 -5.96
CA ALA A 263 5.66 5.29 -5.31
C ALA A 263 6.22 4.00 -4.67
N GLU A 264 7.03 3.24 -5.42
CA GLU A 264 7.71 2.03 -4.93
C GLU A 264 8.65 2.32 -3.76
N THR A 265 9.42 3.41 -3.84
CA THR A 265 10.39 3.80 -2.83
C THR A 265 9.71 4.19 -1.52
N TYR A 266 8.64 4.98 -1.57
CA TYR A 266 7.88 5.38 -0.38
C TYR A 266 7.16 4.19 0.26
N LEU A 267 6.53 3.33 -0.54
CA LEU A 267 5.95 2.06 -0.06
C LEU A 267 6.96 1.14 0.62
N ALA A 268 8.21 1.16 0.16
CA ALA A 268 9.24 0.31 0.73
C ALA A 268 9.67 0.75 2.14
N PHE A 269 9.49 2.03 2.53
CA PHE A 269 9.72 2.46 3.92
C PHE A 269 8.77 1.76 4.91
N GLU A 270 7.50 1.53 4.53
CA GLU A 270 6.56 0.72 5.33
C GLU A 270 7.01 -0.73 5.48
N ARG A 271 7.68 -1.25 4.44
CA ARG A 271 8.13 -2.65 4.39
C ARG A 271 9.49 -2.88 5.03
N LEU A 272 10.18 -1.81 5.44
CA LEU A 272 11.43 -1.94 6.17
C LEU A 272 11.19 -2.67 7.50
N PRO A 273 12.05 -3.64 7.86
CA PRO A 273 11.98 -4.28 9.16
C PRO A 273 12.34 -3.31 10.31
N GLN A 274 13.06 -2.22 10.02
CA GLN A 274 13.33 -1.18 11.00
C GLN A 274 12.12 -0.27 11.18
N PRO A 275 11.76 0.11 12.42
CA PRO A 275 10.92 1.27 12.65
C PRO A 275 11.55 2.54 12.07
N VAL A 276 10.73 3.35 11.41
CA VAL A 276 11.11 4.61 10.77
C VAL A 276 10.39 5.74 11.49
N ILE A 277 11.15 6.75 11.92
CA ILE A 277 10.63 7.96 12.55
C ILE A 277 10.95 9.15 11.65
N ALA A 278 9.94 9.84 11.15
CA ALA A 278 10.11 11.10 10.45
C ALA A 278 10.25 12.25 11.47
N LEU A 279 11.34 13.00 11.35
CA LEU A 279 11.63 14.22 12.10
C LEU A 279 11.43 15.41 11.16
N VAL A 280 10.19 15.91 11.12
CA VAL A 280 9.73 16.95 10.21
C VAL A 280 10.15 18.31 10.75
N ASN A 281 11.31 18.78 10.30
CA ASN A 281 11.97 20.02 10.74
C ASN A 281 11.40 21.31 10.12
N GLY A 282 10.50 21.20 9.15
CA GLY A 282 9.91 22.35 8.46
C GLY A 282 8.83 21.91 7.47
N ASP A 283 8.70 22.62 6.36
CA ASP A 283 7.70 22.32 5.32
C ASP A 283 7.86 20.88 4.76
N ALA A 284 6.74 20.14 4.70
CA ALA A 284 6.60 18.81 4.13
C ALA A 284 5.42 18.81 3.13
N PHE A 285 5.71 19.04 1.85
CA PHE A 285 4.68 19.21 0.80
C PHE A 285 4.76 18.14 -0.28
N GLY A 286 3.62 17.74 -0.83
CA GLY A 286 3.50 16.74 -1.89
C GLY A 286 4.27 15.47 -1.58
N ALA A 287 5.25 15.11 -2.43
CA ALA A 287 6.16 14.00 -2.20
C ALA A 287 6.89 14.04 -0.84
N GLY A 288 7.17 15.23 -0.31
CA GLY A 288 7.73 15.41 1.02
C GLY A 288 6.75 15.10 2.15
N CYS A 289 5.47 15.41 1.95
CA CYS A 289 4.41 14.97 2.85
C CYS A 289 4.31 13.44 2.83
N VAL A 290 4.33 12.83 1.63
CA VAL A 290 4.35 11.37 1.44
C VAL A 290 5.52 10.72 2.15
N ALA A 291 6.73 11.25 1.99
CA ALA A 291 7.92 10.76 2.68
C ALA A 291 7.76 10.79 4.22
N ALA A 292 7.13 11.84 4.77
CA ALA A 292 6.88 11.94 6.20
C ALA A 292 5.86 10.90 6.68
N TYR A 293 4.74 10.71 5.97
CA TYR A 293 3.69 9.77 6.38
C TYR A 293 3.92 8.32 5.95
N SER A 294 4.94 8.06 5.13
CA SER A 294 5.47 6.71 4.89
C SER A 294 6.35 6.19 6.05
N ALA A 295 6.72 7.04 7.01
CA ALA A 295 7.35 6.62 8.26
C ALA A 295 6.32 5.98 9.21
N ASP A 296 6.77 5.23 10.21
CA ASP A 296 5.87 4.63 11.20
C ASP A 296 5.40 5.67 12.23
N LEU A 297 6.31 6.56 12.63
CA LEU A 297 6.06 7.65 13.59
C LEU A 297 6.51 8.99 13.01
N ARG A 298 5.85 10.07 13.42
CA ARG A 298 6.14 11.44 12.97
C ARG A 298 6.23 12.40 14.14
N LEU A 299 7.36 13.09 14.22
CA LEU A 299 7.58 14.24 15.08
C LEU A 299 7.72 15.47 14.20
N ALA A 300 7.12 16.58 14.62
CA ALA A 300 7.15 17.81 13.85
C ALA A 300 7.57 18.99 14.73
N THR A 301 8.22 19.98 14.14
CA THR A 301 8.43 21.26 14.81
C THR A 301 7.14 22.06 14.88
N HIS A 302 7.05 23.02 15.80
CA HIS A 302 5.93 23.98 15.82
C HIS A 302 5.76 24.74 14.50
N SER A 303 6.85 24.99 13.78
CA SER A 303 6.86 25.72 12.50
C SER A 303 6.58 24.83 11.28
N ALA A 304 6.61 23.50 11.43
CA ALA A 304 6.36 22.58 10.34
C ALA A 304 4.94 22.69 9.80
N ARG A 305 4.81 22.51 8.48
CA ARG A 305 3.55 22.54 7.75
C ARG A 305 3.47 21.35 6.81
N PHE A 306 2.26 20.82 6.64
CA PHE A 306 1.98 19.63 5.82
C PHE A 306 0.97 19.98 4.74
N GLY A 307 1.11 19.47 3.53
CA GLY A 307 0.16 19.78 2.46
C GLY A 307 0.35 18.95 1.19
N MET A 308 -0.70 18.89 0.38
CA MET A 308 -0.73 18.26 -0.94
C MET A 308 -1.09 19.33 -2.00
N PRO A 309 -0.16 20.24 -2.34
CA PRO A 309 -0.45 21.42 -3.17
C PRO A 309 -0.49 21.14 -4.67
N GLU A 310 -0.41 19.88 -5.12
CA GLU A 310 -0.33 19.49 -6.53
C GLU A 310 -1.49 20.06 -7.37
N ILE A 311 -2.69 20.17 -6.79
CA ILE A 311 -3.85 20.76 -7.47
C ILE A 311 -3.61 22.21 -7.90
N LEU A 312 -2.78 22.95 -7.17
CA LEU A 312 -2.40 24.33 -7.50
C LEU A 312 -1.42 24.41 -8.69
N LEU A 313 -0.93 23.26 -9.15
CA LEU A 313 -0.09 23.11 -10.33
C LEU A 313 -0.85 22.44 -11.50
N GLY A 314 -2.10 22.00 -11.30
CA GLY A 314 -2.93 21.43 -12.35
C GLY A 314 -2.95 19.89 -12.42
N TRP A 315 -2.50 19.19 -11.38
CA TRP A 315 -2.56 17.72 -11.32
C TRP A 315 -2.85 17.19 -9.91
N PRO A 316 -3.37 15.95 -9.77
CA PRO A 316 -3.54 15.33 -8.46
C PRO A 316 -2.20 14.78 -7.91
N PRO A 317 -2.11 14.46 -6.61
CA PRO A 317 -0.99 13.69 -6.10
C PRO A 317 -0.83 12.35 -6.84
N GLY A 318 0.40 12.00 -7.21
CA GLY A 318 0.68 10.80 -8.01
C GLY A 318 0.87 9.51 -7.22
N TYR A 319 0.84 9.58 -5.88
CA TYR A 319 1.03 8.44 -4.98
C TYR A 319 0.69 8.84 -3.53
N GLY A 320 0.45 7.83 -2.67
CA GLY A 320 0.29 8.02 -1.21
C GLY A 320 -1.09 8.47 -0.74
N ILE A 321 -2.08 8.60 -1.64
CA ILE A 321 -3.43 9.09 -1.31
C ILE A 321 -4.15 8.15 -0.34
N ALA A 322 -4.00 6.83 -0.54
CA ALA A 322 -4.61 5.82 0.33
C ALA A 322 -4.08 5.91 1.78
N GLN A 323 -2.76 6.03 1.96
CA GLN A 323 -2.13 6.24 3.28
C GLN A 323 -2.61 7.54 3.93
N LEU A 324 -2.65 8.64 3.18
CA LEU A 324 -3.16 9.90 3.72
C LEU A 324 -4.61 9.72 4.21
N THR A 325 -5.43 9.05 3.40
CA THR A 325 -6.83 8.79 3.72
C THR A 325 -7.00 7.89 4.96
N SER A 326 -6.15 6.88 5.15
CA SER A 326 -6.19 6.02 6.33
C SER A 326 -5.78 6.77 7.61
N LEU A 327 -4.83 7.69 7.50
CA LEU A 327 -4.30 8.45 8.64
C LEU A 327 -5.23 9.58 9.09
N VAL A 328 -5.72 10.41 8.16
CA VAL A 328 -6.51 11.61 8.51
C VAL A 328 -8.00 11.45 8.27
N GLY A 329 -8.42 10.41 7.57
CA GLY A 329 -9.80 10.21 7.14
C GLY A 329 -10.14 10.92 5.82
N LYS A 330 -11.14 10.39 5.11
CA LYS A 330 -11.51 10.80 3.74
C LYS A 330 -11.73 12.30 3.56
N SER A 331 -12.56 12.93 4.40
CA SER A 331 -12.91 14.35 4.20
C SER A 331 -11.72 15.29 4.35
N ARG A 332 -10.81 14.99 5.30
CA ARG A 332 -9.60 15.79 5.54
C ARG A 332 -8.55 15.55 4.46
N ALA A 333 -8.40 14.32 3.98
CA ALA A 333 -7.56 14.02 2.83
C ALA A 333 -8.04 14.78 1.58
N LEU A 334 -9.36 14.81 1.34
CA LEU A 334 -9.96 15.61 0.26
C LEU A 334 -9.71 17.11 0.46
N GLU A 335 -9.87 17.65 1.68
CA GLU A 335 -9.55 19.05 1.98
C GLU A 335 -8.10 19.39 1.60
N MET A 336 -7.14 18.55 2.03
CA MET A 336 -5.71 18.76 1.72
C MET A 336 -5.43 18.71 0.22
N CYS A 337 -5.97 17.72 -0.49
CA CYS A 337 -5.67 17.50 -1.90
C CYS A 337 -6.44 18.43 -2.85
N MET A 338 -7.69 18.77 -2.55
CA MET A 338 -8.53 19.59 -3.45
C MET A 338 -8.33 21.09 -3.23
N MET A 339 -7.99 21.52 -2.00
CA MET A 339 -7.72 22.93 -1.72
C MET A 339 -6.25 23.29 -1.87
N GLY A 340 -5.35 22.31 -1.78
CA GLY A 340 -3.90 22.52 -1.86
C GLY A 340 -3.30 23.38 -0.74
N GLN A 341 -4.08 23.69 0.30
CA GLN A 341 -3.66 24.55 1.39
C GLN A 341 -2.89 23.77 2.47
N PRO A 342 -1.71 24.24 2.89
CA PRO A 342 -0.99 23.61 3.99
C PRO A 342 -1.73 23.71 5.34
N ILE A 343 -1.62 22.67 6.15
CA ILE A 343 -2.02 22.65 7.56
C ILE A 343 -0.81 22.82 8.48
N SER A 344 -1.02 23.41 9.66
CA SER A 344 0.02 23.52 10.69
C SER A 344 0.31 22.15 11.34
N SER A 345 1.48 22.01 11.96
CA SER A 345 1.83 20.80 12.73
C SER A 345 0.85 20.52 13.89
N ALA A 346 0.28 21.56 14.51
CA ALA A 346 -0.76 21.40 15.53
C ALA A 346 -2.04 20.79 14.95
N LYS A 347 -2.52 21.29 13.80
CA LYS A 347 -3.69 20.73 13.09
C LYS A 347 -3.40 19.31 12.58
N ALA A 348 -2.18 19.06 12.10
CA ALA A 348 -1.74 17.73 11.68
C ALA A 348 -1.74 16.73 12.85
N MET A 349 -1.34 17.16 14.05
CA MET A 349 -1.41 16.32 15.26
C MET A 349 -2.85 16.04 15.67
N GLU A 350 -3.73 17.05 15.66
CA GLU A 350 -5.17 16.89 15.94
C GLU A 350 -5.82 15.90 14.98
N TRP A 351 -5.39 15.88 13.72
CA TRP A 351 -5.93 15.00 12.69
C TRP A 351 -5.36 13.58 12.70
N GLY A 352 -4.35 13.30 13.55
CA GLY A 352 -3.68 12.00 13.62
C GLY A 352 -2.54 11.81 12.61
N LEU A 353 -2.19 12.84 11.84
CA LEU A 353 -1.06 12.81 10.92
C LEU A 353 0.29 12.92 11.66
N VAL A 354 0.35 13.59 12.81
CA VAL A 354 1.60 13.77 13.59
C VAL A 354 1.42 13.18 14.99
N ASN A 355 2.42 12.46 15.50
CA ASN A 355 2.37 11.87 16.83
C ASN A 355 2.74 12.89 17.93
N GLU A 356 3.74 13.74 17.67
CA GLU A 356 4.25 14.69 18.65
C GLU A 356 4.74 15.98 17.97
N VAL A 357 4.40 17.14 18.55
CA VAL A 357 4.93 18.45 18.13
C VAL A 357 5.89 18.96 19.18
N VAL A 358 7.09 19.36 18.76
CA VAL A 358 8.18 19.78 19.65
C VAL A 358 8.84 21.09 19.22
N ALA A 359 9.65 21.67 20.11
CA ALA A 359 10.52 22.79 19.75
C ALA A 359 11.58 22.35 18.74
N GLU A 360 11.93 23.25 17.81
CA GLU A 360 12.91 22.97 16.74
C GLU A 360 14.25 22.47 17.29
N VAL A 361 14.77 23.14 18.32
CA VAL A 361 16.03 22.79 18.99
C VAL A 361 16.01 21.40 19.65
N SER A 362 14.82 20.85 19.92
CA SER A 362 14.64 19.58 20.62
C SER A 362 14.31 18.42 19.67
N LEU A 363 14.03 18.68 18.39
CA LEU A 363 13.52 17.66 17.46
C LEU A 363 14.47 16.46 17.31
N LEU A 364 15.75 16.71 17.04
CA LEU A 364 16.74 15.64 16.88
C LEU A 364 16.94 14.86 18.18
N GLN A 365 17.14 15.56 19.30
CA GLN A 365 17.30 14.93 20.61
C GLN A 365 16.10 14.02 20.92
N ARG A 366 14.88 14.52 20.73
CA ARG A 366 13.66 13.77 20.95
C ARG A 366 13.54 12.55 20.04
N GLY A 367 13.94 12.69 18.78
CA GLY A 367 14.02 11.58 17.83
C GLY A 367 14.96 10.47 18.31
N PHE A 368 16.16 10.83 18.79
CA PHE A 368 17.10 9.87 19.38
C PHE A 368 16.55 9.21 20.65
N GLU A 369 15.91 9.95 21.54
CA GLU A 369 15.27 9.38 22.74
C GLU A 369 14.21 8.31 22.39
N LEU A 370 13.38 8.58 21.38
CA LEU A 370 12.41 7.59 20.90
C LEU A 370 13.07 6.40 20.21
N ALA A 371 14.12 6.63 19.42
CA ALA A 371 14.87 5.56 18.79
C ALA A 371 15.54 4.65 19.81
N GLU A 372 16.18 5.19 20.85
CA GLU A 372 16.77 4.42 21.95
C GLU A 372 15.71 3.60 22.71
N ARG A 373 14.51 4.16 22.92
CA ARG A 373 13.39 3.40 23.49
C ARG A 373 12.98 2.21 22.62
N LEU A 374 12.95 2.38 21.30
CA LEU A 374 12.66 1.28 20.35
C LEU A 374 13.80 0.26 20.31
N LEU A 375 15.06 0.69 20.42
CA LEU A 375 16.21 -0.22 20.48
C LEU A 375 16.16 -1.15 21.69
N ALA A 376 15.62 -0.68 22.82
CA ALA A 376 15.44 -1.46 24.04
C ALA A 376 14.32 -2.52 23.96
N MET A 377 13.47 -2.48 22.92
CA MET A 377 12.38 -3.44 22.74
C MET A 377 12.83 -4.71 22.02
N PRO A 378 12.09 -5.84 22.15
CA PRO A 378 12.40 -7.06 21.42
C PRO A 378 12.31 -6.84 19.90
N ALA A 379 13.43 -7.07 19.20
CA ALA A 379 13.61 -6.72 17.79
C ALA A 379 12.56 -7.34 16.86
N ASP A 380 12.35 -8.64 17.03
CA ASP A 380 11.45 -9.40 16.15
C ASP A 380 9.99 -9.10 16.47
N ALA A 381 9.66 -8.82 17.74
CA ALA A 381 8.32 -8.34 18.10
C ALA A 381 8.02 -6.99 17.44
N LEU A 382 8.96 -6.02 17.48
CA LEU A 382 8.77 -4.73 16.80
C LEU A 382 8.57 -4.89 15.29
N ARG A 383 9.39 -5.73 14.64
CA ARG A 383 9.28 -6.04 13.21
C ARG A 383 7.93 -6.64 12.87
N GLU A 384 7.50 -7.65 13.61
CA GLU A 384 6.23 -8.31 13.39
C GLU A 384 5.04 -7.39 13.71
N THR A 385 5.12 -6.56 14.75
CA THR A 385 4.10 -5.54 15.03
C THR A 385 3.95 -4.58 13.86
N LYS A 386 5.06 -4.00 13.37
CA LYS A 386 5.05 -3.13 12.19
C LYS A 386 4.45 -3.85 10.98
N ARG A 387 4.89 -5.08 10.71
CA ARG A 387 4.39 -5.89 9.60
C ARG A 387 2.88 -6.14 9.69
N LEU A 388 2.37 -6.48 10.87
CA LEU A 388 0.94 -6.76 11.10
C LEU A 388 0.08 -5.50 10.93
N VAL A 389 0.54 -4.35 11.42
CA VAL A 389 -0.17 -3.06 11.23
C VAL A 389 -0.28 -2.72 9.74
N HIS A 390 0.83 -2.84 9.00
CA HIS A 390 0.87 -2.55 7.55
C HIS A 390 0.25 -3.66 6.67
N LEU A 391 -0.12 -4.80 7.26
CA LEU A 391 -0.91 -5.85 6.61
C LEU A 391 -2.42 -5.58 6.71
N ASP A 392 -2.85 -4.93 7.79
CA ASP A 392 -4.26 -4.75 8.19
C ASP A 392 -4.86 -3.40 7.77
N GLU A 393 -4.22 -2.67 6.85
CA GLU A 393 -4.71 -1.39 6.29
C GLU A 393 -5.98 -1.52 5.40
N GLY A 394 -6.90 -2.41 5.76
CA GLY A 394 -8.26 -2.43 5.25
C GLY A 394 -8.38 -2.76 3.76
N SER A 395 -9.60 -2.69 3.27
CA SER A 395 -10.04 -3.06 1.92
C SER A 395 -9.54 -2.14 0.79
N GLN A 396 -8.52 -1.30 1.02
CA GLN A 396 -7.91 -0.44 -0.01
C GLN A 396 -6.53 -0.99 -0.38
N PRO A 397 -6.41 -1.73 -1.50
CA PRO A 397 -5.15 -2.36 -1.84
C PRO A 397 -4.09 -1.30 -2.15
N LYS A 398 -2.82 -1.67 -1.94
CA LYS A 398 -1.61 -1.00 -2.48
C LYS A 398 -1.64 -0.81 -4.03
N VAL A 399 -2.67 -1.34 -4.70
CA VAL A 399 -3.07 -1.03 -6.09
C VAL A 399 -3.36 0.46 -6.29
N ALA A 400 -3.74 1.20 -5.23
CA ALA A 400 -4.00 2.64 -5.30
C ALA A 400 -2.81 3.42 -5.89
N TYR A 401 -1.56 3.08 -5.56
CA TYR A 401 -0.39 3.80 -6.07
C TYR A 401 -0.27 3.80 -7.59
N ARG A 402 -0.66 2.72 -8.27
CA ARG A 402 -0.65 2.68 -9.73
C ARG A 402 -1.75 3.57 -10.32
N ALA A 403 -2.95 3.49 -9.76
CA ALA A 403 -4.07 4.33 -10.18
C ALA A 403 -3.80 5.83 -9.93
N ASP A 404 -3.13 6.15 -8.81
CA ASP A 404 -2.66 7.49 -8.49
C ASP A 404 -1.67 7.99 -9.55
N THR A 405 -0.65 7.18 -9.89
CA THR A 405 0.35 7.53 -10.92
C THR A 405 -0.31 7.71 -12.28
N ASP A 406 -1.21 6.82 -12.68
CA ASP A 406 -1.92 6.92 -13.96
C ASP A 406 -2.79 8.19 -14.03
N ALA A 407 -3.47 8.55 -12.93
CA ALA A 407 -4.26 9.77 -12.86
C ALA A 407 -3.37 11.03 -12.93
N TYR A 408 -2.26 11.03 -12.19
CA TYR A 408 -1.27 12.08 -12.25
C TYR A 408 -0.73 12.29 -13.67
N ILE A 409 -0.31 11.22 -14.35
CA ILE A 409 0.25 11.33 -15.71
C ILE A 409 -0.80 11.79 -16.72
N ARG A 410 -2.04 11.29 -16.64
CA ARG A 410 -3.12 11.80 -17.51
C ARG A 410 -3.34 13.29 -17.33
N CYS A 411 -3.38 13.80 -16.09
CA CYS A 411 -3.55 15.22 -15.84
C CYS A 411 -2.33 16.04 -16.26
N LEU A 412 -1.12 15.50 -16.12
CA LEU A 412 0.12 16.19 -16.52
C LEU A 412 0.18 16.50 -18.03
N GLU A 413 -0.51 15.69 -18.84
CA GLU A 413 -0.64 15.88 -20.29
C GLU A 413 -1.67 16.97 -20.67
N LEU A 414 -2.51 17.41 -19.75
CA LEU A 414 -3.58 18.38 -20.02
C LEU A 414 -3.08 19.83 -20.04
N PRO A 415 -3.81 20.76 -20.71
CA PRO A 415 -3.43 22.17 -20.80
C PRO A 415 -3.21 22.86 -19.45
N ASP A 416 -4.04 22.55 -18.45
CA ASP A 416 -3.95 23.16 -17.12
C ASP A 416 -2.64 22.80 -16.40
N ALA A 417 -2.13 21.59 -16.58
CA ALA A 417 -0.82 21.22 -16.04
C ALA A 417 0.33 21.97 -16.73
N GLN A 418 0.24 22.18 -18.05
CA GLN A 418 1.22 22.96 -18.80
C GLN A 418 1.21 24.43 -18.36
N GLU A 419 0.03 25.00 -18.14
CA GLU A 419 -0.14 26.33 -17.56
C GLU A 419 0.42 26.41 -16.14
N GLY A 420 0.15 25.42 -15.28
CA GLY A 420 0.70 25.37 -13.93
C GLY A 420 2.23 25.33 -13.90
N LEU A 421 2.85 24.52 -14.76
CA LEU A 421 4.31 24.49 -14.94
C LEU A 421 4.86 25.84 -15.43
N ALA A 422 4.19 26.49 -16.38
CA ALA A 422 4.58 27.79 -16.91
C ALA A 422 4.45 28.91 -15.86
N ALA A 423 3.33 28.94 -15.13
CA ALA A 423 3.04 29.89 -14.08
C ALA A 423 4.03 29.78 -12.91
N PHE A 424 4.33 28.54 -12.48
CA PHE A 424 5.33 28.27 -11.44
C PHE A 424 6.72 28.79 -11.85
N ALA A 425 7.15 28.50 -13.09
CA ALA A 425 8.43 28.98 -13.61
C ALA A 425 8.50 30.51 -13.70
N ALA A 426 7.39 31.15 -14.08
CA ALA A 426 7.26 32.61 -14.15
C ALA A 426 6.96 33.28 -12.80
N LYS A 427 6.80 32.50 -11.70
CA LYS A 427 6.43 32.97 -10.37
C LYS A 427 5.17 33.85 -10.35
N ARG A 428 4.15 33.43 -11.11
CA ARG A 428 2.84 34.09 -11.19
C ARG A 428 1.72 33.11 -10.81
N PRO A 429 0.51 33.60 -10.48
CA PRO A 429 -0.66 32.74 -10.38
C PRO A 429 -0.94 32.04 -11.72
N ALA A 430 -1.40 30.79 -11.64
CA ALA A 430 -1.86 30.01 -12.79
C ALA A 430 -3.28 30.45 -13.20
N ASP A 431 -3.57 30.43 -14.50
CA ASP A 431 -4.87 30.74 -15.09
C ASP A 431 -5.49 29.47 -15.71
N PHE A 432 -6.02 28.60 -14.85
CA PHE A 432 -6.63 27.33 -15.26
C PHE A 432 -7.96 27.55 -16.01
N LYS A 433 -8.15 26.78 -17.08
CA LYS A 433 -9.34 26.86 -17.96
C LYS A 433 -10.34 25.74 -17.71
N GLY A 434 -9.91 24.62 -17.13
CA GLY A 434 -10.78 23.48 -16.86
C GLY A 434 -11.25 22.76 -18.13
N GLU A 435 -10.42 22.78 -19.18
CA GLU A 435 -10.68 22.19 -20.51
C GLU A 435 -10.09 20.78 -20.67
#